data_AF-A0A919YZ70-F1
#
_entry.id   AF-A0A919YZ70-F1
#
_cell.length_a   1.000
_cell.length_b   1.000
_cell.length_c   1.000
_cell.angle_alpha   90.00
_cell.angle_beta   90.00
_cell.angle_gamma   90.00
#
_symmetry.space_group_name_H-M   'P 1'
#
loop_
_entity.id
_entity.type
_entity.pdbx_description
1 polymer ?
#
loop_
_entity_poly.entity_id
_entity_poly.type
_entity_poly.pdbx_seq_one_letter_code
_entity_poly.pdbx_strand_id
1 'polypeptide(L)' 'MGITTLNKLSSYTEREILSLHGVGPRSMPTLREALAAEGLSFKQV' A
#
# COMPACT_ATOMS: atom_id res chain seq x y z
N MET A 1 -12.62 -0.68 -2.87
CA MET A 1 -12.12 0.69 -2.67
C MET A 1 -11.25 1.07 -3.87
N GLY A 2 -11.43 2.26 -4.43
CA GLY A 2 -10.76 2.70 -5.67
C GLY A 2 -9.31 3.13 -5.47
N ILE A 3 -8.47 2.27 -4.88
CA ILE A 3 -7.01 2.41 -4.92
C ILE A 3 -6.55 1.70 -6.19
N THR A 4 -6.39 2.48 -7.26
CA THR A 4 -6.02 1.96 -8.59
C THR A 4 -4.66 2.47 -9.06
N THR A 5 -3.96 3.26 -8.23
CA THR A 5 -2.66 3.85 -8.55
C THR A 5 -1.71 3.77 -7.36
N LEU A 6 -0.41 3.72 -7.65
CA LEU A 6 0.65 3.64 -6.64
C LEU A 6 0.76 4.93 -5.82
N ASN A 7 0.59 6.12 -6.42
CA ASN A 7 0.50 7.39 -5.67
C ASN A 7 -0.67 7.42 -4.66
N LYS A 8 -1.80 6.82 -5.02
CA LYS A 8 -2.93 6.76 -4.10
C LYS A 8 -2.65 5.78 -2.98
N LEU A 9 -2.04 4.63 -3.31
CA LEU A 9 -1.59 3.65 -2.33
C LEU A 9 -0.56 4.25 -1.34
N SER A 10 0.40 5.03 -1.82
CA SER A 10 1.45 5.68 -1.01
C SER A 10 0.90 6.71 -0.02
N SER A 11 -0.33 7.19 -0.24
CA SER A 11 -1.01 8.12 0.67
C SER A 11 -1.61 7.45 1.91
N TYR A 12 -1.63 6.11 1.96
CA TYR A 12 -2.10 5.32 3.10
C TYR A 12 -0.94 4.71 3.88
N THR A 13 -1.17 4.44 5.16
CA THR A 13 -0.27 3.69 6.01
C THR A 13 -0.46 2.18 5.81
N GLU A 14 0.54 1.39 6.20
CA GLU A 14 0.43 -0.07 6.18
C GLU A 14 -0.74 -0.58 7.02
N ARG A 15 -1.02 0.07 8.15
CA ARG A 15 -2.13 -0.29 9.06
C ARG A 15 -3.50 -0.07 8.41
N GLU A 16 -3.67 1.04 7.68
CA GLU A 16 -4.91 1.34 6.97
C GLU A 16 -5.14 0.33 5.84
N ILE A 17 -4.09 -0.01 5.09
CA ILE A 17 -4.16 -1.01 4.02
C ILE A 17 -4.50 -2.40 4.56
N LEU A 18 -3.88 -2.82 5.65
CA LEU A 18 -4.20 -4.09 6.32
C LEU A 18 -5.61 -4.15 6.91
N SER A 19 -6.23 -2.99 7.17
CA SER A 19 -7.60 -2.91 7.65
C SER A 19 -8.64 -3.04 6.52
N LEU A 20 -8.20 -3.01 5.25
CA LEU A 20 -9.08 -3.17 4.10
C LEU A 20 -9.51 -4.62 3.94
N HIS A 21 -10.82 -4.84 3.89
CA HIS A 21 -11.38 -6.16 3.61
C HIS A 21 -10.88 -6.65 2.24
N GLY A 22 -10.14 -7.76 2.24
CA GLY A 22 -9.56 -8.37 1.03
C GLY A 22 -8.06 -8.14 0.83
N VAL A 23 -7.41 -7.26 1.59
CA VAL A 23 -5.94 -7.14 1.60
C VAL A 23 -5.38 -7.90 2.80
N GLY A 24 -4.74 -9.03 2.52
CA GLY A 24 -4.09 -9.84 3.55
C GLY A 24 -2.65 -9.40 3.81
N PRO A 25 -2.06 -9.79 4.96
CA PRO A 25 -0.66 -9.52 5.27
C PRO A 25 0.32 -10.11 4.25
N ARG A 26 -0.08 -11.16 3.53
CA ARG A 26 0.72 -11.75 2.44
C ARG A 26 0.88 -10.83 1.22
N SER A 27 0.00 -9.86 1.03
CA SER A 27 0.07 -8.91 -0.09
C SER A 27 0.97 -7.71 0.23
N MET A 28 1.27 -7.46 1.50
CA MET A 28 2.07 -6.29 1.93
C MET A 28 3.48 -6.24 1.33
N PRO A 29 4.23 -7.35 1.23
CA PRO A 29 5.55 -7.33 0.57
C PRO A 29 5.44 -6.89 -0.89
N THR A 30 4.51 -7.46 -1.65
CA THR A 30 4.28 -7.12 -3.06
C THR A 30 3.91 -5.65 -3.24
N LEU A 31 3.05 -5.11 -2.36
CA LEU A 31 2.68 -3.69 -2.41
C LEU A 31 3.87 -2.78 -2.08
N ARG A 32 4.72 -3.17 -1.12
CA ARG A 32 5.94 -2.44 -0.78
C ARG A 32 6.94 -2.43 -1.92
N GLU A 33 7.15 -3.57 -2.57
CA GLU A 33 8.04 -3.69 -3.73
C GLU A 33 7.54 -2.85 -4.90
N ALA A 34 6.23 -2.85 -5.17
CA ALA A 34 5.63 -2.03 -6.22
C ALA A 34 5.81 -0.52 -5.96
N LEU A 35 5.63 -0.07 -4.72
CA LEU A 35 5.90 1.32 -4.34
C LEU A 35 7.39 1.67 -4.48
N ALA A 36 8.28 0.80 -3.97
CA ALA A 36 9.72 1.02 -3.99
C ALA A 36 10.27 1.09 -5.43
N ALA A 37 9.72 0.30 -6.35
CA ALA A 37 10.07 0.35 -7.77
C ALA A 37 9.79 1.73 -8.41
N GLU A 38 8.83 2.50 -7.87
CA GLU A 38 8.52 3.87 -8.30
C GLU A 38 9.13 4.95 -7.39
N GLY A 39 10.02 4.57 -6.45
CA GLY A 39 10.59 5.49 -5.47
C GLY A 39 9.59 6.01 -4.45
N LEU A 40 8.43 5.36 -4.33
CA LEU A 40 7.38 5.65 -3.37
C LEU A 40 7.52 4.77 -2.12
N SER A 41 6.83 5.17 -1.06
CA SER A 41 6.70 4.41 0.17
C SER A 41 5.30 4.59 0.75
N PHE A 42 4.88 3.70 1.64
CA PHE A 42 3.66 3.93 2.42
C PHE A 42 3.82 5.19 3.28
N LYS A 43 2.70 5.87 3.52
CA LYS A 43 2.66 7.02 4.41
C LYS A 43 3.15 6.61 5.79
N GLN A 44 4.08 7.40 6.33
CA GLN A 44 4.51 7.30 7.71
C GLN A 44 3.56 8.12 8.61
N VAL A 45 3.25 7.59 9.79
CA VAL A 45 2.46 8.24 10.85
C VAL A 45 3.32 8.59 12.04
#